data_AF-A0A0B1U635-F1
#
_entry.id   AF-A0A0B1U635-F1
#
_cell.length_a   1.000
_cell.length_b   1.000
_cell.length_c   1.000
_cell.angle_alpha   90.00
_cell.angle_beta   90.00
_cell.angle_gamma   90.00
#
_symmetry.space_group_name_H-M   'P 1'
#
loop_
_entity.id
_entity.type
_entity.pdbx_description
1 polymer ?
#
loop_
_entity_poly.entity_id
_entity_poly.type
_entity_poly.pdbx_seq_one_letter_code
_entity_poly.pdbx_strand_id
1 'polypeptide(L)'
;MVDKDQFGVSMEQQLAAYKAKIEAARAEAKDKGQDFFDRWSGDLEHLLEKYDKARYKLTLLRKGSGDALVELRHGVEHALTDLKSAFAKAKDKF
;
A
#
# COMPACT_ATOMS: atom_id res chain seq x y z
N MET A 1 -20.80 2.28 -14.87
CA MET A 1 -20.66 1.81 -13.46
C MET A 1 -19.69 0.64 -13.35
N VAL A 2 -19.68 -0.31 -14.30
CA VAL A 2 -18.81 -1.51 -14.28
C VAL A 2 -17.30 -1.20 -14.18
N ASP A 3 -16.77 -0.20 -14.89
CA ASP A 3 -15.33 0.12 -14.87
C ASP A 3 -14.81 0.62 -13.51
N LYS A 4 -15.65 1.34 -12.75
CA LYS A 4 -15.29 1.86 -11.43
C LYS A 4 -15.16 0.73 -10.42
N ASP A 5 -16.10 -0.21 -10.45
CA ASP A 5 -16.10 -1.36 -9.53
C ASP A 5 -14.96 -2.31 -9.85
N GLN A 6 -14.70 -2.60 -11.14
CA GLN A 6 -13.56 -3.43 -11.54
C GLN A 6 -12.21 -2.79 -11.18
N PHE A 7 -12.06 -1.49 -11.41
CA PHE A 7 -10.86 -0.76 -10.99
C PHE A 7 -10.68 -0.80 -9.47
N GLY A 8 -11.75 -0.52 -8.71
CA GLY A 8 -11.71 -0.53 -7.26
C GLY A 8 -11.33 -1.90 -6.70
N VAL A 9 -11.91 -2.98 -7.23
CA VAL A 9 -11.61 -4.36 -6.83
C VAL A 9 -10.16 -4.72 -7.15
N SER A 10 -9.65 -4.37 -8.33
CA SER A 10 -8.24 -4.61 -8.70
C SER A 10 -7.27 -3.89 -7.76
N MET A 11 -7.56 -2.64 -7.39
CA MET A 11 -6.72 -1.89 -6.46
C MET A 11 -6.78 -2.45 -5.04
N GLU A 12 -7.93 -2.94 -4.59
CA GLU A 12 -8.05 -3.62 -3.31
C GLU A 12 -7.25 -4.92 -3.25
N GLN A 13 -7.31 -5.73 -4.30
CA GLN A 13 -6.52 -6.97 -4.39
C GLN A 13 -5.03 -6.67 -4.34
N GLN A 14 -4.58 -5.63 -5.04
CA GLN A 14 -3.19 -5.18 -4.98
C GLN A 14 -2.81 -4.72 -3.57
N LEU A 15 -3.64 -3.90 -2.91
CA LEU A 15 -3.39 -3.46 -1.53
C LEU A 15 -3.35 -4.64 -0.56
N ALA A 16 -4.28 -5.58 -0.67
CA ALA A 16 -4.29 -6.79 0.16
C ALA A 16 -3.01 -7.62 -0.04
N ALA A 17 -2.55 -7.78 -1.29
CA ALA A 17 -1.31 -8.47 -1.60
C ALA A 17 -0.08 -7.75 -1.00
N TYR A 18 -0.03 -6.41 -1.06
CA TYR A 18 1.06 -5.65 -0.43
C TYR A 18 1.01 -5.72 1.09
N LYS A 19 -0.17 -5.69 1.70
CA LYS A 19 -0.31 -5.92 3.15
C LYS A 19 0.26 -7.27 3.56
N ALA A 20 -0.10 -8.33 2.84
CA ALA A 20 0.45 -9.66 3.12
C ALA A 20 1.98 -9.71 2.99
N LYS A 21 2.55 -9.02 1.98
CA LYS A 21 4.00 -8.91 1.80
C LYS A 21 4.67 -8.12 2.92
N ILE A 22 4.06 -7.03 3.40
CA ILE A 22 4.56 -6.22 4.53
C ILE A 22 4.58 -7.05 5.81
N GLU A 23 3.51 -7.80 6.10
CA GLU A 23 3.46 -8.67 7.28
C GLU A 23 4.45 -9.84 7.17
N ALA A 24 4.64 -10.41 5.98
CA ALA A 24 5.65 -11.44 5.75
C ALA A 24 7.07 -10.89 6.00
N ALA A 25 7.40 -9.73 5.45
CA ALA A 25 8.66 -9.05 5.72
C ALA A 25 8.81 -8.78 7.22
N ARG A 26 7.76 -8.29 7.89
CA ARG A 26 7.78 -8.08 9.34
C ARG A 26 8.09 -9.35 10.13
N ALA A 27 7.50 -10.48 9.77
CA ALA A 27 7.75 -11.76 10.42
C ALA A 27 9.20 -12.21 10.19
N GLU A 28 9.71 -12.07 8.96
CA GLU A 28 11.07 -12.43 8.60
C GLU A 28 12.11 -11.55 9.32
N ALA A 29 11.84 -10.23 9.47
CA ALA A 29 12.69 -9.34 10.27
C ALA A 29 12.74 -9.75 11.74
N LYS A 30 11.62 -10.18 12.31
CA LYS A 30 11.57 -10.67 13.70
C LYS A 30 12.35 -11.96 13.87
N ASP A 31 12.29 -12.87 12.89
CA ASP A 31 13.02 -14.13 12.90
C ASP A 31 14.54 -13.93 12.81
N LYS A 32 14.99 -12.95 12.02
CA LYS A 32 16.41 -12.53 11.92
C LYS A 32 16.97 -11.91 13.21
N GLY A 33 16.12 -11.57 14.18
CA GLY A 33 16.52 -11.08 15.49
C GLY A 33 16.15 -9.61 15.74
N GLN A 34 16.14 -9.23 17.03
CA GLN A 34 15.61 -7.95 17.48
C GLN A 34 16.40 -6.74 16.98
N ASP A 35 17.74 -6.83 16.89
CA ASP A 35 18.57 -5.75 16.33
C ASP A 35 18.28 -5.47 14.84
N PHE A 36 17.95 -6.52 14.07
CA PHE A 36 17.56 -6.37 12.67
C PHE A 36 16.16 -5.75 12.57
N PHE A 37 15.23 -6.22 13.41
CA PHE A 37 13.88 -5.68 13.49
C PHE A 37 13.87 -4.19 13.87
N ASP A 38 14.66 -3.79 14.87
CA ASP A 38 14.71 -2.40 15.33
C ASP A 38 15.24 -1.45 14.24
N ARG A 39 16.24 -1.89 13.46
CA ARG A 39 16.75 -1.13 12.30
C ARG A 39 15.73 -1.01 11.18
N TRP A 40 14.89 -2.01 11.01
CA TRP A 40 13.89 -2.05 9.94
C TRP A 40 12.53 -1.48 10.35
N SER A 41 12.29 -1.28 11.65
CA SER A 41 11.02 -0.80 12.20
C SER A 41 10.56 0.51 11.58
N GLY A 42 11.47 1.46 11.33
CA GLY A 42 11.15 2.72 10.65
C GLY A 42 10.75 2.56 9.19
N ASP A 43 11.41 1.66 8.44
CA ASP A 43 11.01 1.34 7.07
C ASP A 43 9.65 0.63 7.05
N LEU A 44 9.38 -0.26 8.03
CA LEU A 44 8.09 -0.93 8.19
C LEU A 44 6.95 0.06 8.48
N GLU A 45 7.16 0.99 9.42
CA GLU A 45 6.19 2.03 9.73
C GLU A 45 5.90 2.88 8.50
N HIS A 46 6.93 3.27 7.76
CA HIS A 46 6.76 4.02 6.51
C HIS A 46 5.93 3.24 5.48
N LEU A 47 6.13 1.92 5.36
CA LEU A 47 5.33 1.08 4.47
C LEU A 47 3.87 1.00 4.89
N LEU A 48 3.61 0.89 6.20
CA LEU A 48 2.25 0.87 6.75
C LEU A 48 1.52 2.19 6.52
N GLU A 49 2.21 3.33 6.70
CA GLU A 49 1.65 4.65 6.41
C GLU A 49 1.27 4.80 4.92
N LYS A 50 2.13 4.34 4.01
CA LYS A 50 1.86 4.36 2.56
C LYS A 50 0.67 3.46 2.21
N TYR A 51 0.59 2.28 2.83
CA TYR A 51 -0.54 1.37 2.67
C TYR A 51 -1.85 2.02 3.12
N ASP A 52 -1.87 2.62 4.32
CA ASP A 52 -3.06 3.27 4.85
C ASP A 52 -3.49 4.47 4.00
N LYS A 53 -2.53 5.27 3.51
CA LYS A 53 -2.82 6.37 2.58
C LYS A 53 -3.47 5.88 1.28
N ALA A 54 -2.97 4.79 0.70
CA ALA A 54 -3.53 4.22 -0.52
C ALA A 54 -4.93 3.63 -0.28
N ARG A 55 -5.12 2.93 0.85
CA ARG A 55 -6.43 2.40 1.27
C ARG A 55 -7.45 3.50 1.53
N TYR A 56 -7.04 4.60 2.17
CA TYR A 56 -7.90 5.75 2.42
C TYR A 56 -8.36 6.39 1.10
N LYS A 57 -7.45 6.64 0.17
CA LYS A 57 -7.80 7.18 -1.16
C LYS A 57 -8.73 6.26 -1.94
N LEU A 58 -8.53 4.94 -1.87
CA LEU A 58 -9.43 3.99 -2.51
C LEU A 58 -10.84 4.01 -1.90
N THR A 59 -10.93 4.19 -0.58
CA THR A 59 -12.20 4.39 0.11
C THR A 59 -12.89 5.67 -0.34
N LEU A 60 -12.14 6.77 -0.53
CA LEU A 60 -12.68 8.01 -1.09
C LEU A 60 -13.16 7.82 -2.53
N LEU A 61 -12.41 7.14 -3.39
CA LEU A 61 -12.82 6.84 -4.77
C LEU A 61 -14.15 6.07 -4.83
N ARG A 62 -14.34 5.10 -3.93
CA ARG A 62 -15.59 4.34 -3.82
C ARG A 62 -16.77 5.23 -3.50
N LYS A 63 -16.59 6.14 -2.55
CA LYS A 63 -17.63 7.10 -2.11
C LYS A 63 -17.83 8.26 -3.08
N GLY A 64 -16.81 8.61 -3.87
CA GLY A 64 -16.84 9.73 -4.80
C GLY A 64 -17.65 9.46 -6.06
N SER A 65 -18.21 10.52 -6.64
CA SER A 65 -18.98 10.52 -7.89
C SER A 65 -18.74 11.82 -8.66
N GLY A 66 -18.99 11.81 -9.97
CA GLY A 66 -18.85 13.01 -10.83
C GLY A 66 -17.39 13.31 -11.20
N ASP A 67 -17.10 14.58 -11.50
CA ASP A 67 -15.80 15.01 -12.05
C ASP A 67 -14.60 14.72 -11.13
N ALA A 68 -14.83 14.70 -9.81
CA ALA A 68 -13.82 14.34 -8.81
C ALA A 68 -13.34 12.88 -8.93
N LEU A 69 -14.05 12.02 -9.66
CA LEU A 69 -13.70 10.60 -9.81
C LEU A 69 -12.35 10.43 -10.51
N VAL A 70 -12.04 11.25 -11.51
CA VAL A 70 -10.79 11.17 -12.27
C VAL A 70 -9.61 11.53 -11.37
N GLU A 71 -9.71 12.61 -10.61
CA GLU A 71 -8.69 13.02 -9.65
C GLU A 71 -8.48 11.99 -8.55
N LEU A 72 -9.57 11.41 -8.03
CA LEU A 72 -9.50 10.34 -7.04
C LEU A 72 -8.82 9.08 -7.61
N ARG A 73 -9.09 8.73 -8.87
CA ARG A 73 -8.46 7.60 -9.56
C ARG A 73 -6.95 7.80 -9.67
N HIS A 74 -6.52 8.96 -10.17
CA HIS A 74 -5.10 9.32 -10.25
C HIS A 74 -4.45 9.34 -8.86
N GLY A 75 -5.16 9.84 -7.85
CA GLY A 75 -4.68 9.84 -6.47
C GLY A 75 -4.45 8.43 -5.92
N VAL A 76 -5.34 7.47 -6.22
CA VAL A 76 -5.18 6.05 -5.85
C VAL A 76 -4.00 5.43 -6.59
N GLU A 77 -3.89 5.65 -7.90
CA GLU A 77 -2.79 5.11 -8.72
C GLU A 77 -1.42 5.62 -8.24
N HIS A 78 -1.33 6.92 -7.92
CA HIS A 78 -0.12 7.51 -7.38
C HIS A 78 0.23 6.92 -6.01
N ALA A 79 -0.74 6.83 -5.08
CA ALA A 79 -0.48 6.30 -3.75
C ALA A 79 -0.10 4.81 -3.78
N LEU A 80 -0.68 4.04 -4.70
CA LEU A 80 -0.29 2.66 -4.90
C LEU A 80 1.13 2.58 -5.48
N THR A 81 1.48 3.41 -6.47
CA THR A 81 2.83 3.47 -7.05
C THR A 81 3.88 3.84 -6.00
N ASP A 82 3.57 4.80 -5.12
CA ASP A 82 4.41 5.15 -3.98
C ASP A 82 4.62 3.96 -3.04
N LEU A 83 3.55 3.22 -2.71
CA LEU A 83 3.64 2.02 -1.88
C LEU A 83 4.51 0.94 -2.53
N LYS A 84 4.32 0.68 -3.83
CA LYS A 84 5.15 -0.28 -4.59
C LYS A 84 6.62 0.09 -4.55
N SER A 85 6.91 1.38 -4.74
CA SER A 85 8.27 1.91 -4.76
C SER A 85 8.93 1.87 -3.39
N ALA A 86 8.19 2.23 -2.34
CA ALA A 86 8.66 2.13 -0.95
C ALA A 86 8.94 0.66 -0.59
N PHE A 87 8.05 -0.26 -0.97
CA PHE A 87 8.24 -1.69 -0.72
C PHE A 87 9.46 -2.25 -1.43
N ALA A 88 9.68 -1.89 -2.70
CA ALA A 88 10.87 -2.29 -3.44
C ALA A 88 12.16 -1.82 -2.74
N LYS A 89 12.22 -0.54 -2.34
CA LYS A 89 13.37 0.03 -1.62
C LYS A 89 13.60 -0.64 -0.26
N ALA A 90 12.54 -0.92 0.49
CA ALA A 90 12.64 -1.60 1.77
C ALA A 90 13.09 -3.06 1.61
N LYS A 91 12.67 -3.73 0.53
CA LYS A 91 13.09 -5.09 0.19
C LYS A 91 14.56 -5.16 -0.22
N ASP A 92 15.09 -4.17 -0.93
CA ASP A 92 16.51 -4.15 -1.31
C ASP A 92 17.44 -4.03 -0.11
N LYS A 93 16.93 -3.52 1.02
CA LYS A 93 17.65 -3.47 2.31
C LYS A 93 17.49 -4.74 3.15
N PHE A 94 16.60 -5.64 2.74
CA PHE A 94 16.14 -6.80 3.50
C PHE A 94 16.97 -8.05 3.20
#